data_AF-A0A653CUB9-F1
#
_entry.id   AF-A0A653CUB9-F1
#
_cell.length_a   1.000
_cell.length_b   1.000
_cell.length_c   1.000
_cell.angle_alpha   90.00
_cell.angle_beta   90.00
_cell.angle_gamma   90.00
#
_symmetry.space_group_name_H-M   'P 1'
#
loop_
_entity.id
_entity.type
_entity.pdbx_description
1 polymer ?
#
loop_
_entity_poly.entity_id
_entity_poly.type
_entity_poly.pdbx_seq_one_letter_code
_entity_poly.pdbx_strand_id
1 'polypeptide(L)'
;MGCSNADHFWTSGSLRVFNFDDDEDEVLHEPVDFMFKSSEDSCVLPIHSFISKICLNFVLAAAKPSKKDIPPIEVTIQRLLKGQKSSLFEYRNLKDKISLLEAALESKDGNLILMVI
;
A
#
# COMPACT_ATOMS: atom_id res chain seq x y z
N MET A 1 -19.37 29.33 21.03
CA MET A 1 -18.44 28.28 20.58
C MET A 1 -19.08 27.55 19.42
N GLY A 2 -18.68 27.85 18.19
CA GLY A 2 -19.13 27.13 17.00
C GLY A 2 -18.06 26.15 16.59
N CYS A 3 -18.33 24.85 16.73
CA CYS A 3 -17.52 23.82 16.08
C CYS A 3 -17.89 23.79 14.60
N SER A 4 -16.90 24.03 13.76
CA SER A 4 -16.98 24.07 12.31
C SER A 4 -17.45 22.73 11.73
N ASN A 5 -18.42 22.77 10.81
CA ASN A 5 -18.98 21.65 10.05
C ASN A 5 -17.99 21.02 9.04
N ALA A 6 -16.77 20.67 9.45
CA ALA A 6 -15.73 20.16 8.55
C ALA A 6 -15.80 18.63 8.31
N ASP A 7 -16.57 17.90 9.12
CA ASP A 7 -16.53 16.42 9.13
C ASP A 7 -17.52 15.75 8.17
N HIS A 8 -18.34 16.54 7.47
CA HIS A 8 -19.31 16.01 6.50
C HIS A 8 -18.72 15.61 5.15
N PHE A 9 -17.46 16.00 4.87
CA PHE A 9 -16.84 15.72 3.57
C PHE A 9 -16.52 14.24 3.36
N TRP A 10 -16.12 13.53 4.43
CA TRP A 10 -15.77 12.10 4.36
C TRP A 10 -16.95 11.17 4.58
N THR A 11 -18.00 11.62 5.27
CA THR A 11 -19.20 10.82 5.57
C THR A 11 -20.28 10.94 4.50
N SER A 12 -20.25 12.02 3.72
CA SER A 12 -21.08 12.15 2.52
C SER A 12 -20.38 11.43 1.37
N GLY A 13 -20.55 10.11 1.31
CA GLY A 13 -20.23 9.33 0.12
C GLY A 13 -21.08 9.83 -1.05
N SER A 14 -20.66 10.91 -1.70
CA SER A 14 -21.16 11.30 -3.00
C SER A 14 -20.60 10.26 -3.98
N LEU A 15 -21.37 9.19 -4.13
CA LEU A 15 -21.20 8.15 -5.13
C LEU A 15 -21.45 8.80 -6.51
N ARG A 16 -20.49 9.61 -6.96
CA ARG A 16 -20.39 10.01 -8.36
C ARG A 16 -19.90 8.76 -9.10
N VAL A 17 -20.87 7.96 -9.52
CA VAL A 17 -20.68 6.85 -10.46
C VAL A 17 -20.02 7.45 -11.69
N PHE A 18 -18.78 7.02 -11.95
CA PHE A 18 -18.05 7.34 -13.17
C PHE A 18 -18.74 6.58 -14.30
N ASN A 19 -19.66 7.23 -15.03
CA ASN A 19 -20.21 6.67 -16.26
C ASN A 19 -19.24 6.99 -17.38
N PHE A 20 -18.58 5.95 -17.89
CA PHE A 20 -17.91 5.99 -19.17
C PHE A 20 -19.03 6.04 -20.22
N ASP A 21 -19.09 7.14 -20.95
CA ASP A 21 -20.00 7.37 -22.07
C ASP A 21 -19.80 6.25 -23.11
N ASP A 22 -20.76 5.33 -23.25
CA ASP A 22 -21.01 4.57 -24.50
C ASP A 22 -22.36 3.82 -24.40
N ASP A 23 -23.35 4.38 -25.11
CA ASP A 23 -24.56 3.79 -25.68
C ASP A 23 -25.65 3.15 -24.79
N GLU A 24 -26.75 3.90 -24.68
CA GLU A 24 -28.17 3.50 -24.74
C GLU A 24 -28.55 2.06 -24.34
N ASP A 25 -29.11 1.89 -23.15
CA ASP A 25 -30.33 1.08 -22.89
C ASP A 25 -30.84 1.34 -21.46
N GLU A 26 -32.06 1.87 -21.34
CA GLU A 26 -32.75 2.12 -20.07
C GLU A 26 -32.97 0.82 -19.28
N VAL A 27 -32.21 0.59 -18.21
CA VAL A 27 -32.57 -0.35 -17.15
C VAL A 27 -32.77 0.43 -15.85
N LEU A 28 -34.05 0.62 -15.51
CA LEU A 28 -34.54 1.24 -14.29
C LEU A 28 -34.20 0.35 -13.08
N HIS A 29 -32.96 0.42 -12.58
CA HIS A 29 -32.57 -0.23 -11.35
C HIS A 29 -33.04 0.61 -10.15
N GLU A 30 -34.08 0.14 -9.46
CA GLU A 30 -34.45 0.67 -8.15
C GLU A 30 -33.26 0.58 -7.19
N PRO A 31 -32.96 1.65 -6.42
CA PRO A 31 -31.93 1.58 -5.41
C PRO A 31 -32.42 0.67 -4.28
N VAL A 32 -31.89 -0.55 -4.23
CA VAL A 32 -31.96 -1.39 -3.02
C VAL A 32 -31.13 -0.70 -1.95
N ASP A 33 -31.79 0.00 -1.05
CA ASP A 33 -31.23 0.50 0.19
C ASP A 33 -30.74 -0.69 1.04
N PHE A 34 -29.53 -1.18 0.76
CA PHE A 34 -28.74 -1.96 1.70
C PHE A 34 -28.25 -1.02 2.81
N MET A 35 -29.19 -0.51 3.59
CA MET A 35 -28.94 0.21 4.82
C MET A 35 -28.40 -0.79 5.83
N PHE A 36 -27.08 -0.95 5.85
CA PHE A 36 -26.35 -1.63 6.90
C PHE A 36 -26.57 -0.83 8.18
N LYS A 37 -27.64 -1.17 8.92
CA LYS A 37 -27.89 -0.59 10.25
C LYS A 37 -26.74 -1.00 11.14
N SER A 38 -25.75 -0.13 11.28
CA SER A 38 -24.76 -0.22 12.34
C SER A 38 -25.54 -0.09 13.65
N SER A 39 -25.81 -1.23 14.30
CA SER A 39 -26.39 -1.23 15.65
C SER A 39 -25.62 -0.25 16.51
N GLU A 40 -26.36 0.71 17.05
CA GLU A 40 -25.90 1.74 17.98
C GLU A 40 -25.58 1.07 19.32
N ASP A 41 -24.49 0.32 19.38
CA ASP A 41 -23.82 -0.19 20.59
C ASP A 41 -22.42 -0.68 20.19
N SER A 42 -21.65 0.16 19.49
CA SER A 42 -20.26 -0.15 19.18
C SER A 42 -19.40 0.00 20.45
N CYS A 43 -19.45 -1.00 21.32
CA CYS A 43 -18.48 -1.15 22.38
C CYS A 43 -17.09 -1.26 21.76
N VAL A 44 -16.36 -0.14 21.75
CA VAL A 44 -14.95 -0.10 21.35
C VAL A 44 -14.13 -0.80 22.42
N LEU A 45 -14.02 -2.12 22.29
CA LEU A 45 -13.12 -2.90 23.12
C LEU A 45 -11.72 -2.87 22.50
N PRO A 46 -10.67 -2.84 23.33
CA PRO A 46 -9.32 -2.91 22.83
C PRO A 46 -9.10 -4.26 22.12
N ILE A 47 -8.26 -4.28 21.09
CA ILE A 47 -8.12 -5.44 20.19
C ILE A 47 -7.74 -6.75 20.90
N HIS A 48 -7.09 -6.65 22.07
CA HIS A 48 -6.71 -7.79 22.89
C HIS A 48 -7.90 -8.51 23.57
N SER A 49 -9.09 -7.89 23.59
CA SER A 49 -10.34 -8.51 24.07
C SER A 49 -10.95 -9.46 23.04
N PHE A 50 -10.67 -9.26 21.74
CA PHE A 50 -11.18 -10.10 20.66
C PHE A 50 -10.18 -11.16 20.20
N ILE A 51 -8.89 -10.92 20.45
CA ILE A 51 -7.80 -11.76 19.95
C ILE A 51 -6.95 -12.21 21.13
N SER A 52 -6.90 -13.53 21.35
CA SER A 52 -5.98 -14.14 22.31
C SER A 52 -4.54 -13.72 22.02
N LYS A 53 -3.74 -13.54 23.07
CA LYS A 53 -2.31 -13.25 22.97
C LYS A 53 -1.56 -14.23 22.05
N ILE A 54 -2.00 -15.49 22.01
CA ILE A 54 -1.44 -16.53 21.15
C ILE A 54 -1.72 -16.19 19.67
N CYS A 55 -2.96 -15.88 19.32
CA CYS A 55 -3.33 -15.48 17.96
C CYS A 55 -2.61 -14.20 17.53
N LEU A 56 -2.50 -13.22 18.43
CA LEU A 56 -1.77 -11.98 18.15
C LEU A 56 -0.28 -12.25 17.87
N ASN A 57 0.35 -13.17 18.60
CA ASN A 57 1.72 -13.60 18.31
C ASN A 57 1.85 -14.29 16.95
N PHE A 58 0.86 -15.08 16.53
CA PHE A 58 0.85 -15.69 15.19
C PHE A 58 0.73 -14.63 14.10
N VAL A 59 -0.17 -13.66 14.26
CA VAL A 59 -0.33 -12.52 13.33
C VAL A 59 0.98 -11.72 13.27
N LEU A 60 1.58 -11.41 14.41
CA LEU A 60 2.86 -10.70 14.46
C LEU A 60 4.00 -11.52 13.85
N ALA A 61 4.02 -12.84 14.03
CA ALA A 61 5.02 -13.71 13.42
C ALA A 61 4.87 -13.79 11.90
N ALA A 62 3.64 -13.80 11.39
CA ALA A 62 3.35 -13.73 9.95
C ALA A 62 3.64 -12.33 9.37
N ALA A 63 3.43 -11.27 10.15
CA ALA A 63 3.68 -9.89 9.75
C ALA A 63 5.15 -9.48 9.88
N LYS A 64 5.98 -10.26 10.61
CA LYS A 64 7.43 -10.02 10.63
C LYS A 64 7.92 -10.15 9.19
N PRO A 65 8.56 -9.11 8.62
CA PRO A 65 9.13 -9.22 7.30
C PRO A 65 10.11 -10.40 7.36
N SER A 66 9.84 -11.45 6.59
CA SER A 66 10.79 -12.53 6.39
C SER A 66 12.11 -11.88 6.04
N LYS A 67 13.19 -12.16 6.79
CA LYS A 67 14.53 -11.73 6.43
C LYS A 67 14.87 -12.44 5.12
N LYS A 68 14.46 -11.85 4.00
CA LYS A 68 14.94 -12.24 2.69
C LYS A 68 16.40 -11.83 2.68
N ASP A 69 17.27 -12.76 2.36
CA ASP A 69 18.69 -12.46 2.20
C ASP A 69 18.82 -11.39 1.13
N ILE A 70 19.16 -10.18 1.57
CA ILE A 70 19.32 -9.03 0.69
C ILE A 70 20.52 -9.35 -0.20
N PRO A 71 20.35 -9.44 -1.53
CA PRO A 71 21.46 -9.74 -2.40
C PRO A 71 22.53 -8.63 -2.31
N PRO A 72 23.80 -8.95 -2.51
CA PRO A 72 24.85 -7.94 -2.62
C PRO A 72 24.52 -6.90 -3.69
N ILE A 73 24.89 -5.65 -3.45
CA ILE A 73 24.59 -4.51 -4.32
C ILE A 73 25.11 -4.75 -5.73
N GLU A 74 26.32 -5.29 -5.85
CA GLU A 74 26.99 -5.57 -7.12
C GLU A 74 26.19 -6.57 -7.96
N VAL A 75 25.62 -7.59 -7.31
CA VAL A 75 24.79 -8.60 -7.97
C VAL A 75 23.48 -7.99 -8.46
N THR A 76 22.87 -7.11 -7.67
CA THR A 76 21.64 -6.41 -8.07
C THR A 76 21.88 -5.46 -9.23
N ILE A 77 22.96 -4.70 -9.22
CA ILE A 77 23.36 -3.81 -10.32
C ILE A 77 23.60 -4.61 -11.60
N GLN A 78 24.32 -5.74 -11.51
CA GLN A 78 24.51 -6.62 -12.68
C GLN A 78 23.20 -7.18 -13.22
N ARG A 79 22.25 -7.53 -12.35
CA ARG A 79 20.92 -7.99 -12.79
C ARG A 79 20.16 -6.88 -13.51
N LEU A 80 20.15 -5.67 -12.95
CA LEU A 80 19.48 -4.53 -13.56
C LEU A 80 20.11 -4.17 -14.91
N LEU A 81 21.44 -4.19 -15.05
CA LEU A 81 22.13 -3.99 -16.32
C LEU A 81 21.76 -5.03 -17.39
N LYS A 82 21.46 -6.27 -16.96
CA LYS A 82 20.95 -7.34 -17.84
C LYS A 82 19.45 -7.20 -18.15
N GLY A 83 18.79 -6.15 -17.67
CA GLY A 83 17.35 -5.95 -17.80
C GLY A 83 16.51 -6.87 -16.91
N GLN A 84 17.11 -7.54 -15.92
CA GLN A 84 16.39 -8.41 -15.01
C GLN A 84 15.74 -7.60 -13.89
N LYS A 85 14.47 -7.90 -13.60
CA LYS A 85 13.74 -7.28 -12.50
C LYS A 85 14.38 -7.65 -11.16
N SER A 86 14.79 -6.65 -10.39
CA SER A 86 15.27 -6.81 -9.00
C SER A 86 14.52 -5.84 -8.10
N SER A 87 14.13 -6.27 -6.90
CA SER A 87 13.45 -5.40 -5.95
C SER A 87 14.47 -4.54 -5.21
N LEU A 88 14.35 -3.21 -5.34
CA LEU A 88 15.20 -2.27 -4.62
C LEU A 88 14.65 -1.92 -3.23
N PHE A 89 13.40 -2.31 -2.94
CA PHE A 89 12.73 -2.06 -1.67
C PHE A 89 13.39 -2.78 -0.48
N GLU A 90 14.23 -3.78 -0.78
CA GLU A 90 14.99 -4.54 0.20
C GLU A 90 16.13 -3.71 0.80
N TYR A 91 16.66 -2.72 0.08
CA TYR A 91 17.70 -1.79 0.54
C TYR A 91 17.08 -0.60 1.30
N ARG A 92 16.64 -0.85 2.54
CA ARG A 92 15.96 0.16 3.36
C ARG A 92 16.90 1.19 3.98
N ASN A 93 18.14 0.81 4.27
CA ASN A 93 19.08 1.70 4.94
C ASN A 93 19.58 2.78 3.98
N LEU A 94 19.73 4.00 4.48
CA LEU A 94 20.26 5.11 3.69
C LEU A 94 21.64 4.78 3.12
N LYS A 95 22.50 4.13 3.92
CA LYS A 95 23.84 3.70 3.49
C LYS A 95 23.76 2.77 2.27
N ASP A 96 22.88 1.77 2.31
CA ASP A 96 22.74 0.80 1.23
C ASP A 96 22.20 1.46 -0.05
N LYS A 97 21.29 2.44 0.09
CA LYS A 97 20.80 3.23 -1.04
C LYS A 97 21.87 4.10 -1.68
N ILE A 98 22.70 4.75 -0.86
CA ILE A 98 23.84 5.53 -1.35
C ILE A 98 24.81 4.62 -2.10
N SER A 99 25.19 3.49 -1.51
CA SER A 99 26.10 2.54 -2.16
C SER A 99 25.51 1.94 -3.45
N LEU A 100 24.19 1.69 -3.50
CA LEU A 100 23.50 1.25 -4.72
C LEU A 100 23.56 2.33 -5.81
N LEU A 101 23.36 3.60 -5.44
CA LEU A 101 23.42 4.72 -6.37
C LEU A 101 24.86 4.99 -6.85
N GLU A 102 25.85 4.91 -5.98
CA GLU A 102 27.28 5.02 -6.34
C GLU A 102 27.67 3.92 -7.34
N ALA A 103 27.26 2.68 -7.09
CA ALA A 103 27.49 1.57 -8.03
C ALA A 103 26.77 1.78 -9.37
N ALA A 104 25.57 2.38 -9.36
CA ALA A 104 24.87 2.73 -10.60
C ALA A 104 25.57 3.86 -11.36
N LEU A 105 26.12 4.86 -10.67
CA LEU A 105 26.88 5.96 -11.27
C LEU A 105 28.17 5.46 -11.93
N GLU A 106 28.88 4.52 -11.29
CA GLU A 106 30.10 3.91 -11.84
C GLU A 106 29.83 3.19 -13.18
N SER A 107 28.63 2.64 -13.37
CA SER A 107 28.23 1.97 -14.62
C SER A 107 28.10 2.93 -15.81
N LYS A 108 27.97 4.24 -15.57
CA LYS A 108 27.74 5.29 -16.57
C LYS A 108 26.50 5.05 -17.46
N ASP A 109 25.56 4.22 -17.02
CA ASP A 109 24.29 3.98 -17.70
C ASP A 109 23.18 4.83 -17.05
N GLY A 110 22.69 5.82 -17.79
CA GLY A 110 21.61 6.70 -17.34
C GLY A 110 20.31 5.94 -17.04
N ASN A 111 20.01 4.86 -17.76
CA ASN A 111 18.82 4.06 -17.52
C ASN A 111 18.92 3.33 -16.19
N LEU A 112 20.09 2.78 -15.87
CA LEU A 112 20.31 2.13 -14.58
C LEU A 112 20.18 3.11 -13.42
N ILE A 113 20.77 4.30 -13.56
CA ILE A 113 20.68 5.36 -12.54
C ILE A 113 19.21 5.75 -12.30
N LEU A 114 18.44 5.93 -13.39
CA LEU A 114 17.00 6.23 -13.31
C LEU A 114 16.18 5.10 -12.68
N MET A 115 16.60 3.84 -12.81
CA MET A 115 15.92 2.71 -12.15
C MET A 115 16.19 2.65 -10.64
N VAL A 116 17.30 3.25 -10.18
CA VAL A 116 17.75 3.18 -8.77
C VAL A 116 17.19 4.33 -7.92
N ILE A 117 16.89 5.49 -8.54
CA ILE A 117 16.34 6.69 -7.89
C ILE A 117 14.81 6.59 -7.77
#